data_AF-A0A1F4ZV38-F1
#
_entry.id   AF-A0A1F4ZV38-F1
#
_cell.length_a   1.000
_cell.length_b   1.000
_cell.length_c   1.000
_cell.angle_alpha   90.00
_cell.angle_beta   90.00
_cell.angle_gamma   90.00
#
_symmetry.space_group_name_H-M   'P 1'
#
loop_
_entity.id
_entity.type
_entity.pdbx_description
1 polymer ?
#
loop_
_entity_poly.entity_id
_entity_poly.type
_entity_poly.pdbx_seq_one_letter_code
_entity_poly.pdbx_strand_id
1 'polypeptide(L)'
;SKAIMSYVTDNGCAPTSPDGEVDNDSEIIGELLSIHLRPFAIIDRWGFHLRAWTGASVTGNFGIDADEVGVEDFVIQSVGRDGEDEGFTYNPEDFESNFFSILTIEDFNRDLIIWNGSWILAPRTGG
;
A
#
# COMPACT_ATOMS: atom_id res chain seq x y z
N SER A 1 -6.75 1.38 -0.54
CA SER A 1 -7.06 1.17 0.89
C SER A 1 -8.55 1.00 1.18
N LYS A 2 -9.43 1.98 0.93
CA LYS A 2 -10.87 1.89 1.31
C LYS A 2 -11.62 0.66 0.79
N ALA A 3 -11.33 0.20 -0.42
CA ALA A 3 -11.96 -1.00 -0.98
C ALA A 3 -11.59 -2.26 -0.18
N ILE A 4 -10.32 -2.42 0.16
CA ILE A 4 -9.81 -3.55 0.95
C ILE A 4 -10.38 -3.53 2.37
N MET A 5 -10.43 -2.36 3.03
CA MET A 5 -11.04 -2.26 4.36
C MET A 5 -12.52 -2.64 4.38
N SER A 6 -13.25 -2.30 3.32
CA SER A 6 -14.65 -2.69 3.17
C SER A 6 -14.80 -4.21 2.98
N TYR A 7 -13.94 -4.81 2.15
CA TYR A 7 -13.86 -6.26 1.98
C TYR A 7 -13.59 -6.98 3.31
N VAL A 8 -12.63 -6.49 4.10
CA VAL A 8 -12.29 -7.01 5.43
C VAL A 8 -13.47 -6.92 6.39
N THR A 9 -14.24 -5.82 6.34
CA THR A 9 -15.43 -5.63 7.18
C THR A 9 -16.52 -6.66 6.87
N ASP A 10 -16.67 -7.03 5.60
CA ASP A 10 -17.71 -7.96 5.15
C ASP A 10 -17.29 -9.44 5.28
N ASN A 11 -16.02 -9.78 5.03
CA ASN A 11 -15.54 -11.17 4.98
C ASN A 11 -14.70 -11.59 6.21
N GLY A 12 -14.26 -10.63 7.03
CA GLY A 12 -13.41 -10.89 8.21
C GLY A 12 -11.96 -11.24 7.89
N CYS A 13 -11.54 -11.18 6.63
CA CYS A 13 -10.16 -11.36 6.18
C CYS A 13 -9.85 -10.44 5.00
N ALA A 14 -8.56 -10.19 4.76
CA ALA A 14 -8.10 -9.47 3.59
C ALA A 14 -8.32 -10.32 2.31
N PRO A 15 -8.49 -9.67 1.15
CA PRO A 15 -8.62 -10.38 -0.13
C PRO A 15 -7.33 -11.11 -0.48
N THR A 16 -7.40 -11.98 -1.49
CA THR A 16 -6.26 -12.76 -1.98
C THR A 16 -5.10 -11.85 -2.35
N SER A 17 -3.91 -12.17 -1.82
CA SER A 17 -2.72 -11.35 -2.02
C SER A 17 -2.23 -11.46 -3.46
N PRO A 18 -1.99 -10.33 -4.16
CA PRO A 18 -1.31 -10.35 -5.44
C PRO A 18 0.22 -10.50 -5.28
N ASP A 19 0.75 -10.41 -4.06
CA ASP A 19 2.17 -10.53 -3.73
C ASP A 19 3.09 -9.62 -4.57
N GLY A 20 2.62 -8.41 -4.88
CA GLY A 20 3.31 -7.49 -5.77
C GLY A 20 2.35 -6.63 -6.58
N GLU A 21 2.67 -6.43 -7.86
CA GLU A 21 1.92 -5.53 -8.76
C GLU A 21 0.47 -5.98 -8.94
N VAL A 22 -0.45 -5.04 -8.75
CA VAL A 22 -1.88 -5.23 -8.93
C VAL A 22 -2.22 -4.97 -10.39
N ASP A 23 -2.61 -6.01 -11.12
CA ASP A 23 -3.16 -5.92 -12.47
C ASP A 23 -4.66 -6.18 -12.46
N ASN A 24 -5.36 -5.82 -13.54
CA ASN A 24 -6.79 -6.06 -13.74
C ASN A 24 -7.16 -7.54 -13.66
N ASP A 25 -6.23 -8.43 -14.02
CA ASP A 25 -6.41 -9.88 -13.96
C ASP A 25 -6.08 -10.48 -12.57
N SER A 26 -5.57 -9.68 -11.63
CA SER A 26 -5.28 -10.15 -10.28
C SER A 26 -6.57 -10.52 -9.52
N GLU A 27 -6.56 -11.62 -8.77
CA GLU A 27 -7.75 -12.12 -8.05
C GLU A 27 -8.33 -11.08 -7.07
N ILE A 28 -7.47 -10.27 -6.46
CA ILE A 28 -7.85 -9.12 -5.62
C ILE A 28 -8.81 -8.15 -6.34
N ILE A 29 -8.66 -7.94 -7.65
CA ILE A 29 -9.54 -7.06 -8.42
C ILE A 29 -10.92 -7.69 -8.59
N GLY A 30 -10.97 -8.99 -8.90
CA GLY A 30 -12.24 -9.73 -8.98
C GLY A 30 -13.00 -9.69 -7.65
N GLU A 31 -12.31 -9.94 -6.55
CA GLU A 31 -12.87 -9.91 -5.20
C GLU A 31 -13.35 -8.51 -4.78
N LEU A 32 -12.56 -7.47 -5.04
CA LEU A 32 -12.92 -6.09 -4.69
C LEU A 32 -14.05 -5.53 -5.58
N LEU A 33 -14.05 -5.85 -6.88
CA LEU A 33 -15.10 -5.42 -7.81
C LEU A 33 -16.42 -6.18 -7.58
N SER A 34 -16.37 -7.42 -7.10
CA SER A 34 -17.56 -8.26 -6.89
C SER A 34 -18.49 -7.72 -5.80
N ILE A 35 -17.99 -6.94 -4.85
CA ILE A 35 -18.79 -6.40 -3.72
C ILE A 35 -18.93 -4.87 -3.72
N HIS A 36 -18.05 -4.12 -4.39
CA HIS A 36 -18.03 -2.65 -4.29
C HIS A 36 -17.90 -1.94 -5.65
N LEU A 37 -19.05 -1.44 -6.14
CA LEU A 37 -19.32 -0.68 -7.38
C LEU A 37 -18.65 0.71 -7.48
N ARG A 38 -17.43 0.91 -6.97
CA ARG A 38 -16.68 2.16 -7.21
C ARG A 38 -15.39 1.88 -7.98
N PRO A 39 -15.19 2.52 -9.14
CA PRO A 39 -13.91 2.42 -9.83
C PRO A 39 -12.82 2.96 -8.91
N PHE A 40 -11.79 2.16 -8.72
CA PHE A 40 -10.57 2.53 -7.99
C PHE A 40 -9.39 2.49 -8.97
N ALA A 41 -8.41 3.35 -8.74
CA ALA A 41 -7.21 3.38 -9.55
C ALA A 41 -6.23 2.30 -9.07
N ILE A 42 -5.77 1.46 -9.99
CA ILE A 42 -4.66 0.52 -9.79
C ILE A 42 -3.34 1.06 -10.35
N ILE A 43 -3.42 2.17 -11.09
CA ILE A 43 -2.27 2.87 -11.67
C ILE A 43 -2.10 4.17 -10.89
N ASP A 44 -0.87 4.48 -10.53
CA ASP A 44 -0.50 5.74 -9.90
C ASP A 44 -0.53 6.92 -10.89
N ARG A 45 -0.11 8.11 -10.43
CA ARG A 45 -0.10 9.31 -11.28
C ARG A 45 1.01 9.27 -12.35
N TRP A 46 2.00 8.42 -12.19
CA TRP A 46 3.17 8.30 -13.05
C TRP A 46 3.02 7.20 -14.10
N GLY A 47 1.98 6.37 -13.98
CA GLY A 47 1.67 5.30 -14.92
C GLY A 47 2.13 3.92 -14.45
N PHE A 48 2.59 3.79 -13.20
CA PHE A 48 3.01 2.51 -12.62
C PHE A 48 1.86 1.82 -11.89
N HIS A 49 1.87 0.49 -11.95
CA HIS A 49 0.93 -0.32 -11.18
C HIS A 49 1.24 -0.22 -9.69
N LEU A 50 0.19 -0.07 -8.88
CA LEU A 50 0.31 -0.16 -7.43
C LEU A 50 0.73 -1.58 -7.05
N ARG A 51 1.56 -1.70 -6.03
CA ARG A 51 1.91 -2.98 -5.43
C ARG A 51 1.11 -3.17 -4.16
N ALA A 52 0.62 -4.38 -3.92
CA ALA A 52 -0.13 -4.71 -2.71
C ALA A 52 0.25 -6.08 -2.17
N TRP A 53 0.23 -6.19 -0.85
CA TRP A 53 0.36 -7.45 -0.13
C TRP A 53 -0.74 -7.51 0.93
N THR A 54 -1.35 -8.67 1.12
CA THR A 54 -2.45 -8.86 2.07
C THR A 54 -2.24 -10.09 2.95
N GLY A 55 -2.85 -10.06 4.14
CA GLY A 55 -2.75 -11.12 5.13
C GLY A 55 -1.29 -11.46 5.47
N ALA A 56 -0.98 -12.75 5.53
CA ALA A 56 0.36 -13.25 5.86
C ALA A 56 1.47 -12.77 4.90
N SER A 57 1.13 -12.35 3.68
CA SER A 57 2.11 -11.82 2.73
C SER A 57 2.61 -10.43 3.10
N VAL A 58 1.95 -9.73 4.04
CA VAL A 58 2.47 -8.46 4.58
C VAL A 58 3.74 -8.68 5.40
N THR A 59 3.89 -9.86 6.02
CA THR A 59 5.03 -10.18 6.87
C THR A 59 6.36 -10.05 6.12
N GLY A 60 7.29 -9.28 6.69
CA GLY A 60 8.62 -9.04 6.13
C GLY A 60 8.69 -7.95 5.06
N ASN A 61 7.54 -7.47 4.55
CA ASN A 61 7.52 -6.30 3.67
C ASN A 61 7.73 -5.03 4.50
N PHE A 62 8.61 -4.15 4.02
CA PHE A 62 8.96 -2.90 4.69
C PHE A 62 9.40 -3.06 6.16
N GLY A 63 9.91 -4.24 6.55
CA GLY A 63 10.32 -4.53 7.93
C GLY A 63 9.18 -4.76 8.92
N ILE A 64 7.95 -5.00 8.44
CA ILE A 64 6.80 -5.32 9.31
C ILE A 64 6.95 -6.75 9.87
N ASP A 65 6.94 -6.87 11.20
CA ASP A 65 7.10 -8.14 11.90
C ASP A 65 5.85 -9.03 11.80
N ALA A 66 6.05 -10.35 11.81
CA ALA A 66 4.97 -11.33 11.71
C ALA A 66 3.95 -11.22 12.85
N ASP A 67 4.41 -10.81 14.04
CA ASP A 67 3.58 -10.67 15.23
C ASP A 67 2.61 -9.47 15.13
N GLU A 68 2.87 -8.53 14.21
CA GLU A 68 2.03 -7.37 13.95
C GLU A 68 1.06 -7.59 12.77
N VAL A 69 1.12 -8.75 12.11
CA VAL A 69 0.34 -9.06 10.91
C VAL A 69 -0.80 -10.03 11.21
N GLY A 70 -2.02 -9.54 11.10
CA GLY A 70 -3.28 -10.29 11.06
C GLY A 70 -3.68 -10.73 9.66
N VAL A 71 -4.73 -11.56 9.58
CA VAL A 71 -5.30 -12.04 8.30
C VAL A 71 -6.08 -10.93 7.58
N GLU A 72 -6.43 -9.88 8.30
CA GLU A 72 -7.12 -8.67 7.84
C GLU A 72 -6.18 -7.60 7.29
N ASP A 73 -4.86 -7.76 7.46
CA ASP A 73 -3.91 -6.69 7.18
C ASP A 73 -3.57 -6.57 5.70
N PHE A 74 -3.19 -5.37 5.29
CA PHE A 74 -2.75 -5.10 3.94
C PHE A 74 -1.79 -3.91 3.87
N VAL A 75 -0.80 -4.00 2.98
CA VAL A 75 0.09 -2.90 2.64
C VAL A 75 0.04 -2.62 1.14
N ILE A 76 0.08 -1.33 0.77
CA ILE A 76 0.03 -0.86 -0.61
C ILE A 76 1.20 0.11 -0.82
N GLN A 77 1.96 -0.09 -1.89
CA GLN A 77 3.09 0.75 -2.31
C GLN A 77 2.83 1.36 -3.68
N SER A 78 3.29 2.59 -3.86
CA SER A 78 3.47 3.29 -5.14
C SER A 78 4.95 3.65 -5.27
N VAL A 79 5.58 3.23 -6.37
CA VAL A 79 7.04 3.34 -6.64
C VAL A 79 7.48 4.71 -7.18
N GLY A 80 6.81 5.78 -6.73
CA GLY A 80 7.13 7.14 -7.15
C GLY A 80 7.16 7.35 -8.68
N ARG A 81 7.95 8.34 -9.10
CA ARG A 81 8.10 8.74 -10.51
C ARG A 81 9.12 7.91 -11.29
N ASP A 82 10.14 7.40 -10.63
CA ASP A 82 11.21 6.61 -11.26
C ASP A 82 10.80 5.16 -11.47
N GLY A 83 9.77 4.67 -10.75
CA GLY A 83 9.29 3.31 -10.86
C GLY A 83 10.17 2.31 -10.11
N GLU A 84 11.06 2.80 -9.24
CA GLU A 84 11.99 1.99 -8.47
C GLU A 84 11.54 1.89 -7.01
N ASP A 85 11.83 0.77 -6.36
CA ASP A 85 11.57 0.60 -4.93
C ASP A 85 12.72 1.23 -4.13
N GLU A 86 12.42 2.19 -3.24
CA GLU A 86 13.46 2.89 -2.47
C GLU A 86 14.05 2.02 -1.33
N GLY A 87 13.50 0.83 -1.08
CA GLY A 87 13.93 -0.09 -0.03
C GLY A 87 13.57 0.40 1.37
N PHE A 88 12.47 1.13 1.49
CA PHE A 88 12.02 1.70 2.75
C PHE A 88 11.77 0.61 3.81
N THR A 89 12.18 0.89 5.05
CA THR A 89 11.91 0.04 6.22
C THR A 89 11.17 0.87 7.26
N TYR A 90 9.97 0.43 7.62
CA TYR A 90 9.14 1.04 8.64
C TYR A 90 9.84 0.96 10.00
N ASN A 91 10.01 2.11 10.63
CA ASN A 91 10.49 2.18 12.01
C ASN A 91 9.37 2.74 12.91
N PRO A 92 8.79 1.92 13.81
CA PRO A 92 7.75 2.39 14.73
C PRO A 92 8.29 3.35 15.80
N GLU A 93 9.59 3.34 16.09
CA GLU A 93 10.21 4.21 17.09
C GLU A 93 10.48 5.63 16.57
N ASP A 94 10.58 5.80 15.24
CA ASP A 94 10.83 7.09 14.59
C ASP A 94 9.79 7.38 13.50
N PHE A 95 8.56 7.65 13.96
CA PHE A 95 7.45 7.99 13.06
C PHE A 95 7.71 9.27 12.25
N GLU A 96 8.57 10.17 12.70
CA GLU A 96 8.86 11.42 11.98
C GLU A 96 9.73 11.17 10.75
N SER A 97 10.65 10.20 10.81
CA SER A 97 11.49 9.78 9.67
C SER A 97 10.69 9.19 8.49
N ASN A 98 9.49 8.71 8.77
CA ASN A 98 8.56 8.12 7.81
C ASN A 98 7.86 9.17 6.93
N PHE A 99 8.00 10.47 7.21
CA PHE A 99 7.38 11.52 6.40
C PHE A 99 8.41 12.49 5.85
N PHE A 100 8.22 12.90 4.59
CA PHE A 100 9.18 13.74 3.89
C PHE A 100 8.57 15.02 3.34
N SER A 101 9.35 16.09 3.25
CA SER A 101 8.89 17.33 2.62
C SER A 101 9.20 17.30 1.14
N ILE A 102 8.21 17.63 0.29
CA ILE A 102 8.44 17.81 -1.13
C ILE A 102 9.04 19.20 -1.34
N LEU A 103 10.33 19.26 -1.66
CA LEU A 103 11.08 20.51 -1.89
C LEU A 103 11.53 20.64 -3.35
N THR A 104 11.80 19.51 -3.97
CA THR A 104 12.35 19.38 -5.32
C THR A 104 11.49 18.44 -6.14
N ILE A 105 11.79 18.36 -7.44
CA ILE A 105 11.11 17.40 -8.30
C ILE A 105 11.60 15.96 -8.08
N GLU A 106 12.79 15.77 -7.50
CA GLU A 106 13.36 14.47 -7.18
C GLU A 106 12.63 13.83 -5.98
N ASP A 107 12.02 14.64 -5.10
CA ASP A 107 11.21 14.11 -4.00
C ASP A 107 9.96 13.35 -4.48
N PHE A 108 9.56 13.49 -5.75
CA PHE A 108 8.50 12.68 -6.34
C PHE A 108 8.94 11.28 -6.77
N ASN A 109 10.25 10.99 -6.73
CA ASN A 109 10.78 9.65 -6.91
C ASN A 109 10.58 8.79 -5.65
N ARG A 110 10.28 9.41 -4.50
CA ARG A 110 10.05 8.65 -3.27
C ARG A 110 8.77 7.84 -3.31
N ASP A 111 8.80 6.72 -2.61
CA ASP A 111 7.69 5.80 -2.53
C ASP A 111 6.57 6.36 -1.64
N LEU A 112 5.37 5.85 -1.87
CA LEU A 112 4.21 6.10 -1.03
C LEU A 112 3.70 4.77 -0.52
N ILE A 113 3.65 4.61 0.80
CA ILE A 113 3.30 3.33 1.42
C ILE A 113 2.17 3.54 2.44
N ILE A 114 1.11 2.75 2.27
CA ILE A 114 -0.05 2.69 3.15
C ILE A 114 -0.11 1.30 3.77
N TRP A 115 -0.12 1.24 5.09
CA TRP A 115 -0.39 0.01 5.84
C TRP A 115 -1.72 0.14 6.59
N ASN A 116 -2.65 -0.77 6.36
CA ASN A 116 -3.98 -0.80 7.01
C ASN A 116 -4.78 0.50 6.92
N GLY A 117 -4.56 1.28 5.86
CA GLY A 117 -5.22 2.58 5.66
C GLY A 117 -4.51 3.76 6.33
N SER A 118 -3.45 3.52 7.09
CA SER A 118 -2.57 4.54 7.67
C SER A 118 -1.33 4.74 6.79
N TRP A 119 -0.89 5.99 6.66
CA TRP A 119 0.36 6.30 5.95
C TRP A 119 1.55 5.91 6.81
N ILE A 120 2.43 5.08 6.27
CA ILE A 120 3.73 4.73 6.86
C ILE A 120 4.90 5.31 6.07
N LEU A 121 4.65 5.74 4.83
CA LEU A 121 5.57 6.58 4.07
C LEU A 121 4.75 7.53 3.19
N ALA A 122 4.87 8.83 3.44
CA ALA A 122 4.13 9.83 2.68
C ALA A 122 4.79 11.22 2.77
N PRO A 123 4.52 12.10 1.81
CA PRO A 123 4.90 13.49 1.93
C PRO A 123 4.12 14.15 3.07
N ARG A 124 4.81 14.98 3.86
CA ARG A 124 4.17 15.90 4.80
C ARG A 124 3.32 16.86 4.01
N THR A 125 2.00 16.76 4.16
CA THR A 125 1.11 17.88 3.88
C THR A 125 1.47 18.98 4.86
N GLY A 126 2.20 20.00 4.40
CA GLY A 126 2.48 21.20 5.15
C GLY A 126 1.17 21.79 5.68
N GLY A 127 1.14 22.12 6.97
CA GLY A 127 0.03 22.83 7.61
C GLY A 127 -0.14 24.26 7.13
#